data_AF-A0A3A8PVS6-F1
#
_entry.id   AF-A0A3A8PVS6-F1
#
_cell.length_a   1.000
_cell.length_b   1.000
_cell.length_c   1.000
_cell.angle_alpha   90.00
_cell.angle_beta   90.00
_cell.angle_gamma   90.00
#
_symmetry.space_group_name_H-M   'P 1'
#
loop_
_entity.id
_entity.type
_entity.pdbx_description
1 polymer ?
#
loop_
_entity_poly.entity_id
_entity_poly.type
_entity_poly.pdbx_seq_one_letter_code
_entity_poly.pdbx_strand_id
1 'polypeptide(L)'
;MAGHETESLWALASGELDASGKARVEAHLTECPACAAEWKRVVEARALLHTARSVEPQVRWEATGAKLKAAAAKRMAVPERRFASPWALTLAAACAIALVVWLGGTRWRSGATQAPASAVASAPVSPSKQDAVRPPPVPEKQERVATRAESTATTEAERASGAVLREATGQEHALAAGMRLRAGMAVRTPPKASAVLRLPDESRVRLSAGSDVVLARAEPDAVHLTVQQGRLSVSASHAKREAFLVESAGLRVSVVGTVFSVERTAAGASVAVLEGRVRVDADGQPPRFVDAGQRVELTGAGGAATPRALSSADHQAFRDLRAAEPGAMVASVVPAKKSPSAVTSPTPPVEHNAEPPAQAVAQATPEALAPEAPPHAANTEIPRAVAAVPRESTPPDEFVPFPGAPAGSLASSAPTPGAVQAPSQAPVPPAEPRKRKTLGGLVPGGLLSDDSDERFLGYAKVQTAGNTCGQFLVGLGEIAAASPLAGHREQARILRGRCFNRQHQPADAEDEFRQYLREFPNGRYATEARIALGMSAEPEPGAAPR
;
A
#
# COMPACT_ATOMS: atom_id res chain seq x y z
N MET A 1 15.20 6.39 45.78
CA MET A 1 14.74 5.03 45.45
C MET A 1 14.43 5.01 43.96
N ALA A 2 15.39 4.56 43.16
CA ALA A 2 15.25 4.51 41.70
C ALA A 2 14.27 3.38 41.36
N GLY A 3 13.24 3.69 40.57
CA GLY A 3 12.27 2.71 40.11
C GLY A 3 12.93 1.61 39.31
N HIS A 4 12.39 0.40 39.40
CA HIS A 4 12.83 -0.73 38.58
C HIS A 4 12.53 -0.44 37.10
N GLU A 5 13.52 0.02 36.35
CA GLU A 5 13.42 0.20 34.91
C GLU A 5 13.72 -1.13 34.21
N THR A 6 12.70 -1.97 34.04
CA THR A 6 12.78 -3.20 33.24
C THR A 6 13.22 -2.95 31.80
N GLU A 7 12.94 -1.77 31.26
CA GLU A 7 13.38 -1.33 29.92
C GLU A 7 14.92 -1.25 29.82
N SER A 8 15.59 -0.75 30.86
CA SER A 8 17.05 -0.65 30.94
C SER A 8 17.74 -2.03 30.98
N LEU A 9 17.07 -3.06 31.53
CA LEU A 9 17.56 -4.44 31.49
C LEU A 9 17.45 -5.06 30.09
N TRP A 10 16.34 -4.84 29.37
CA TRP A 10 16.22 -5.32 28.00
C TRP A 10 17.18 -4.60 27.05
N ALA A 11 17.38 -3.30 27.22
CA ALA A 11 18.37 -2.50 26.47
C ALA A 11 19.81 -2.98 26.72
N LEU A 12 20.13 -3.40 27.96
CA LEU A 12 21.41 -4.04 28.27
C LEU A 12 21.55 -5.40 27.56
N ALA A 13 20.49 -6.21 27.54
CA ALA A 13 20.48 -7.52 26.88
C ALA A 13 20.53 -7.44 25.34
N SER A 14 19.98 -6.38 24.74
CA SER A 14 20.03 -6.11 23.30
C SER A 14 21.34 -5.47 22.85
N GLY A 15 22.12 -4.91 23.78
CA GLY A 15 23.37 -4.19 23.47
C GLY A 15 23.13 -2.76 22.96
N GLU A 16 21.98 -2.18 23.28
CA GLU A 16 21.55 -0.84 22.81
C GLU A 16 21.99 0.28 23.76
N LEU A 17 22.48 -0.06 24.95
CA LEU A 17 23.06 0.92 25.90
C LEU A 17 24.46 1.37 25.47
N ASP A 18 24.70 2.67 25.60
CA ASP A 18 26.04 3.26 25.49
C ASP A 18 26.94 2.84 26.68
N ALA A 19 28.25 3.08 26.58
CA ALA A 19 29.19 2.66 27.62
C ALA A 19 28.86 3.20 29.02
N SER A 20 28.31 4.44 29.10
CA SER A 20 27.91 5.05 30.37
C SER A 20 26.61 4.44 30.91
N GLY A 21 25.62 4.18 30.04
CA GLY A 21 24.39 3.46 30.39
C GLY A 21 24.66 2.05 30.90
N LYS A 22 25.52 1.31 30.20
CA LYS A 22 25.93 -0.04 30.59
C LYS A 22 26.56 -0.08 31.98
N ALA A 23 27.55 0.78 32.25
CA ALA A 23 28.23 0.81 33.54
C ALA A 23 27.28 1.13 34.71
N ARG A 24 26.31 2.04 34.50
CA ARG A 24 25.29 2.39 35.50
C ARG A 24 24.38 1.21 35.83
N VAL A 25 23.87 0.51 34.80
CA VAL A 25 22.97 -0.63 35.00
C VAL A 25 23.73 -1.80 35.63
N GLU A 26 24.96 -2.08 35.22
CA GLU A 26 25.80 -3.12 35.82
C GLU A 26 26.12 -2.83 37.29
N ALA A 27 26.43 -1.59 37.65
CA ALA A 27 26.60 -1.19 39.05
C ALA A 27 25.31 -1.42 39.85
N HIS A 28 24.16 -1.01 39.32
CA HIS A 28 22.87 -1.21 39.98
C HIS A 28 22.51 -2.69 40.17
N LEU A 29 22.88 -3.57 39.22
CA LEU A 29 22.69 -5.02 39.34
C LEU A 29 23.46 -5.64 40.51
N THR A 30 24.59 -5.04 40.90
CA THR A 30 25.34 -5.49 42.09
C THR A 30 24.71 -5.03 43.41
N GLU A 31 23.98 -3.91 43.40
CA GLU A 31 23.36 -3.32 44.58
C GLU A 31 21.91 -3.80 44.82
N CYS A 32 21.19 -4.21 43.77
CA CYS A 32 19.77 -4.57 43.83
C CYS A 32 19.52 -6.05 43.47
N PRO A 33 19.25 -6.94 44.45
CA PRO A 33 19.04 -8.36 44.21
C PRO A 33 17.77 -8.66 43.39
N ALA A 34 16.74 -7.82 43.48
CA ALA A 34 15.53 -7.95 42.67
C ALA A 34 15.80 -7.73 41.17
N CYS A 35 16.55 -6.68 40.84
CA CYS A 35 16.98 -6.41 39.46
C CYS A 35 17.92 -7.52 38.93
N ALA A 36 18.80 -8.05 39.79
CA ALA A 36 19.65 -9.19 39.42
C ALA A 36 18.84 -10.46 39.10
N ALA A 37 17.74 -10.70 39.81
CA ALA A 37 16.84 -11.83 39.53
C ALA A 37 16.08 -11.64 38.21
N GLU A 38 15.57 -10.43 37.93
CA GLU A 38 14.92 -10.11 36.65
C GLU A 38 15.89 -10.18 35.47
N TRP A 39 17.13 -9.71 35.64
CA TRP A 39 18.18 -9.82 34.62
C TRP A 39 18.41 -11.28 34.19
N LYS A 40 18.45 -12.22 35.14
CA LYS A 40 18.57 -13.65 34.81
C LYS A 40 17.41 -14.14 33.93
N ARG A 41 16.17 -13.71 34.23
CA ARG A 41 14.99 -14.07 33.41
C ARG A 41 15.07 -13.48 32.00
N VAL A 42 15.53 -12.24 31.88
CA VAL A 42 15.73 -11.58 30.57
C VAL A 42 16.77 -12.32 29.73
N VAL A 43 17.90 -12.71 30.33
CA VAL A 43 18.95 -13.49 29.66
C VAL A 43 18.44 -14.86 29.23
N GLU A 44 17.71 -15.57 30.10
CA GLU A 44 17.12 -16.87 29.79
C GLU A 44 16.07 -16.80 28.67
N ALA A 45 15.16 -15.81 28.73
CA ALA A 45 14.17 -15.58 27.69
C ALA A 45 14.84 -15.28 26.33
N ARG A 46 15.91 -14.48 26.31
CA ARG A 46 16.66 -14.19 25.08
C ARG A 46 17.37 -15.43 24.55
N ALA A 47 17.94 -16.26 25.41
CA ALA A 47 18.55 -17.53 25.03
C ALA A 47 17.51 -18.47 24.39
N LEU A 48 16.33 -18.60 24.99
CA LEU A 48 15.22 -19.39 24.45
C LEU A 48 14.76 -18.90 23.08
N LEU A 49 14.61 -17.59 22.90
CA LEU A 49 14.25 -16.99 21.61
C LEU A 49 15.31 -17.22 20.53
N HIS A 50 16.60 -17.16 20.89
CA HIS A 50 17.69 -17.50 19.97
C HIS A 50 17.65 -18.96 19.54
N THR A 51 17.41 -19.89 20.47
CA THR A 51 17.23 -21.31 20.13
C THR A 51 15.97 -21.55 19.29
N ALA A 52 14.85 -20.89 19.60
CA ALA A 52 13.61 -21.03 18.84
C ALA A 52 13.74 -20.51 17.39
N ARG A 53 14.54 -19.45 17.16
CA ARG A 53 14.85 -18.97 15.80
C ARG A 53 15.63 -19.98 14.95
N SER A 54 16.37 -20.91 15.58
CA SER A 54 17.10 -21.95 14.85
C SER A 54 16.22 -23.13 14.41
N VAL A 55 15.00 -23.23 14.95
CA VAL A 55 14.03 -24.25 14.59
C VAL A 55 13.04 -23.65 13.61
N GLU A 56 13.30 -23.77 12.31
CA GLU A 56 12.31 -23.41 11.30
C GLU A 56 11.08 -24.34 11.43
N PRO A 57 9.88 -23.81 11.71
CA PRO A 57 8.69 -24.63 11.73
C PRO A 57 8.41 -25.14 10.32
N GLN A 58 8.19 -26.44 10.17
CA GLN A 58 7.77 -27.07 8.93
C GLN A 58 6.33 -26.68 8.61
N VAL A 59 6.12 -25.48 8.07
CA VAL A 59 4.80 -24.99 7.68
C VAL A 59 4.42 -25.61 6.33
N ARG A 60 3.40 -26.46 6.33
CA ARG A 60 2.86 -27.10 5.12
C ARG A 60 1.96 -26.14 4.35
N TRP A 61 2.58 -25.17 3.65
CA TRP A 61 1.87 -24.12 2.90
C TRP A 61 0.84 -24.67 1.90
N GLU A 62 1.09 -25.82 1.29
CA GLU A 62 0.15 -26.47 0.38
C GLU A 62 -1.16 -26.89 1.07
N ALA A 63 -1.05 -27.48 2.26
CA ALA A 63 -2.21 -27.91 3.03
C ALA A 63 -3.03 -26.70 3.50
N THR A 64 -2.36 -25.62 3.89
CA THR A 64 -3.01 -24.36 4.27
C THR A 64 -3.69 -23.71 3.07
N GLY A 65 -3.02 -23.68 1.92
CA GLY A 65 -3.57 -23.15 0.67
C GLY A 65 -4.79 -23.95 0.19
N ALA A 66 -4.75 -25.28 0.28
CA ALA A 66 -5.88 -26.14 -0.05
C ALA A 66 -7.08 -25.88 0.87
N LYS A 67 -6.86 -25.73 2.19
CA LYS A 67 -7.91 -25.39 3.15
C LYS A 67 -8.54 -24.02 2.88
N LEU A 68 -7.73 -23.01 2.57
CA LEU A 68 -8.19 -21.67 2.21
C LEU A 68 -9.03 -21.68 0.93
N LYS A 69 -8.55 -22.34 -0.13
CA LYS A 69 -9.29 -22.48 -1.40
C LYS A 69 -10.61 -23.22 -1.20
N ALA A 70 -10.63 -24.30 -0.43
CA ALA A 70 -11.85 -25.04 -0.13
C ALA A 70 -12.86 -24.21 0.68
N ALA A 71 -12.39 -23.44 1.68
CA ALA A 71 -13.23 -22.54 2.46
C ALA A 71 -13.79 -21.39 1.60
N ALA A 72 -12.99 -20.84 0.69
CA ALA A 72 -13.41 -19.80 -0.25
C ALA A 72 -14.45 -20.35 -1.24
N ALA A 73 -14.22 -21.52 -1.83
CA ALA A 73 -15.16 -22.19 -2.73
C ALA A 73 -16.51 -22.47 -2.05
N LYS A 74 -16.49 -22.92 -0.78
CA LYS A 74 -17.71 -23.16 0.00
C LYS A 74 -18.50 -21.87 0.28
N ARG A 75 -17.83 -20.73 0.46
CA ARG A 75 -18.47 -19.42 0.65
C ARG A 75 -18.99 -18.79 -0.65
N MET A 76 -18.33 -19.10 -1.77
CA MET A 76 -18.70 -18.58 -3.09
C MET A 76 -19.70 -19.46 -3.84
N ALA A 77 -19.99 -20.67 -3.34
CA ALA A 77 -21.04 -21.51 -3.88
C ALA A 77 -22.42 -20.87 -3.61
N VAL A 78 -22.88 -20.04 -4.55
CA VAL A 78 -24.29 -19.66 -4.65
C VAL A 78 -25.04 -20.92 -5.07
N PRO A 79 -26.08 -21.36 -4.33
CA PRO A 79 -26.91 -22.45 -4.82
C PRO A 79 -27.64 -21.96 -6.06
N GLU A 80 -27.21 -22.40 -7.25
CA GLU A 80 -28.03 -22.30 -8.46
C GLU A 80 -29.32 -23.08 -8.18
N ARG A 81 -30.38 -22.36 -7.82
CA ARG A 81 -31.73 -22.90 -7.90
C ARG A 81 -32.04 -23.05 -9.38
N ARG A 82 -31.67 -24.21 -9.95
CA ARG A 82 -32.17 -24.64 -11.24
C ARG A 82 -33.67 -24.79 -11.11
N PHE A 83 -34.39 -23.75 -11.53
CA PHE A 83 -35.83 -23.78 -11.76
C PHE A 83 -36.07 -24.71 -12.96
N ALA A 84 -36.00 -26.01 -12.74
CA ALA A 84 -36.56 -26.98 -13.67
C ALA A 84 -38.07 -26.80 -13.62
N SER A 85 -38.62 -26.12 -14.63
CA SER A 85 -40.07 -25.99 -14.81
C SER A 85 -40.72 -27.37 -14.82
N PRO A 86 -41.80 -27.62 -14.06
CA PRO A 86 -42.44 -28.94 -13.95
C PRO A 86 -43.03 -29.45 -15.28
N TRP A 87 -43.06 -28.62 -16.32
CA TRP A 87 -43.59 -28.98 -17.65
C TRP A 87 -42.59 -29.69 -18.56
N ALA A 88 -41.29 -29.70 -18.21
CA ALA A 88 -40.28 -30.39 -19.01
C ALA A 88 -40.30 -31.93 -18.80
N LEU A 89 -40.78 -32.40 -17.65
CA LEU A 89 -40.82 -33.83 -17.33
C LEU A 89 -42.03 -34.57 -17.93
N THR A 90 -43.13 -33.86 -18.23
CA THR A 90 -44.34 -34.49 -18.78
C THR A 90 -44.21 -34.85 -20.26
N LEU A 91 -43.45 -34.05 -21.03
CA LEU A 91 -43.22 -34.29 -22.46
C LEU A 91 -42.32 -35.51 -22.71
N ALA A 92 -41.27 -35.70 -21.90
CA ALA A 92 -40.38 -36.84 -22.03
C ALA A 92 -41.08 -38.18 -21.68
N ALA A 93 -41.97 -38.17 -20.69
CA ALA A 93 -42.74 -39.36 -20.32
C ALA A 93 -43.75 -39.76 -21.41
N ALA A 94 -44.39 -38.78 -22.06
CA ALA A 94 -45.32 -39.06 -23.16
C ALA A 94 -44.62 -39.70 -24.38
N CYS A 95 -43.41 -39.25 -24.73
CA CYS A 95 -42.63 -39.84 -25.82
C CYS A 95 -42.18 -41.28 -25.51
N ALA A 96 -41.84 -41.59 -24.26
CA ALA A 96 -41.44 -42.95 -23.87
C ALA A 96 -42.60 -43.95 -23.96
N ILE A 97 -43.82 -43.55 -23.57
CA ILE A 97 -45.00 -44.41 -23.65
C ILE A 97 -45.37 -44.70 -25.11
N ALA A 98 -45.30 -43.69 -25.98
CA ALA A 98 -45.57 -43.88 -27.42
C ALA A 98 -44.58 -44.88 -28.07
N LEU A 99 -43.30 -44.83 -27.69
CA LEU A 99 -42.29 -45.77 -28.16
C LEU A 99 -42.54 -47.21 -27.67
N VAL A 100 -42.95 -47.40 -26.42
CA VAL A 100 -43.25 -48.74 -25.89
C VAL A 100 -44.48 -49.36 -26.58
N VAL A 101 -45.50 -48.57 -26.89
CA VAL A 101 -46.69 -49.07 -27.61
C VAL A 101 -46.35 -49.43 -29.07
N TRP A 102 -45.48 -48.65 -29.72
CA TRP A 102 -45.07 -48.93 -31.11
C TRP A 102 -44.13 -50.15 -31.21
N LEU A 103 -43.17 -50.30 -30.29
CA LEU A 103 -42.27 -51.46 -30.26
C LEU A 103 -42.91 -52.72 -29.65
N GLY A 104 -43.91 -52.59 -28.79
CA GLY A 104 -44.61 -53.71 -28.14
C GLY A 104 -45.62 -54.44 -29.04
N GLY A 105 -46.15 -53.77 -30.07
CA GLY A 105 -47.14 -54.34 -30.99
C GLY A 105 -46.60 -55.34 -32.02
N THR A 106 -45.28 -55.49 -32.16
CA THR A 106 -44.66 -56.27 -33.25
C THR A 106 -43.96 -57.56 -32.80
N ARG A 107 -44.08 -57.97 -31.54
CA ARG A 107 -43.48 -59.23 -31.04
C ARG A 107 -44.44 -60.17 -30.30
N TRP A 108 -45.71 -60.14 -30.66
CA TRP A 108 -46.60 -61.30 -30.46
C TRP A 108 -46.53 -62.19 -31.70
N ARG A 109 -45.55 -63.11 -31.74
CA ARG A 109 -45.63 -64.46 -32.34
C ARG A 109 -44.27 -65.16 -32.21
N SER A 110 -44.29 -66.25 -31.46
CA SER A 110 -43.28 -67.34 -31.42
C SER A 110 -41.97 -66.96 -30.70
N GLY A 111 -41.57 -67.54 -29.57
CA GLY A 111 -41.82 -68.88 -29.04
C GLY A 111 -40.48 -69.64 -28.97
N ALA A 112 -40.16 -70.18 -27.78
CA ALA A 112 -39.14 -71.19 -27.48
C ALA A 112 -37.67 -70.76 -27.25
N THR A 113 -37.34 -70.68 -25.96
CA THR A 113 -36.29 -71.42 -25.21
C THR A 113 -35.20 -72.16 -26.00
N GLN A 114 -33.92 -71.90 -25.67
CA GLN A 114 -32.91 -72.93 -25.34
C GLN A 114 -31.55 -72.33 -24.91
N ALA A 115 -30.93 -72.99 -23.94
CA ALA A 115 -29.50 -72.94 -23.58
C ALA A 115 -28.89 -74.34 -23.90
N PRO A 116 -27.62 -74.70 -23.59
CA PRO A 116 -26.34 -73.99 -23.44
C PRO A 116 -25.18 -74.72 -24.20
N ALA A 117 -23.92 -74.53 -23.75
CA ALA A 117 -22.67 -75.28 -24.05
C ALA A 117 -21.90 -74.85 -25.31
N SER A 118 -20.58 -75.02 -25.50
CA SER A 118 -19.34 -75.27 -24.73
C SER A 118 -18.27 -75.52 -25.81
N ALA A 119 -17.01 -75.10 -25.61
CA ALA A 119 -15.76 -75.74 -26.10
C ALA A 119 -14.62 -74.70 -26.03
N VAL A 120 -13.61 -74.73 -25.15
CA VAL A 120 -12.61 -75.75 -24.75
C VAL A 120 -11.46 -75.92 -25.76
N ALA A 121 -10.26 -75.60 -25.25
CA ALA A 121 -8.92 -76.14 -25.55
C ALA A 121 -8.30 -75.83 -26.93
N SER A 122 -6.98 -75.67 -27.10
CA SER A 122 -5.80 -75.53 -26.23
C SER A 122 -4.64 -75.10 -27.13
N ALA A 123 -3.64 -74.42 -26.57
CA ALA A 123 -2.37 -74.09 -27.21
C ALA A 123 -1.54 -75.35 -27.57
N PRO A 124 -0.53 -75.26 -28.46
CA PRO A 124 0.84 -75.03 -27.96
C PRO A 124 1.75 -74.19 -28.90
N VAL A 125 3.02 -74.05 -28.46
CA VAL A 125 4.01 -73.01 -28.76
C VAL A 125 5.12 -73.48 -29.73
N SER A 126 5.48 -72.60 -30.70
CA SER A 126 6.80 -72.34 -31.38
C SER A 126 7.46 -73.45 -32.24
N PRO A 127 8.37 -73.17 -33.23
CA PRO A 127 9.42 -72.11 -33.20
C PRO A 127 9.92 -71.45 -34.53
N SER A 128 10.81 -70.45 -34.37
CA SER A 128 12.03 -70.10 -35.16
C SER A 128 12.04 -69.30 -36.50
N LYS A 129 12.89 -68.23 -36.45
CA LYS A 129 13.87 -67.64 -37.42
C LYS A 129 13.38 -66.95 -38.73
N GLN A 130 13.66 -65.64 -38.93
CA GLN A 130 14.80 -65.01 -39.67
C GLN A 130 14.83 -65.42 -41.17
N ASP A 131 14.82 -64.56 -42.20
CA ASP A 131 15.40 -63.23 -42.48
C ASP A 131 14.63 -62.53 -43.64
N ALA A 132 14.75 -61.19 -43.77
CA ALA A 132 15.09 -60.51 -45.04
C ALA A 132 14.85 -58.98 -44.99
N VAL A 133 15.81 -58.28 -45.59
CA VAL A 133 16.06 -56.83 -45.63
C VAL A 133 15.22 -56.10 -46.70
N ARG A 134 14.71 -54.89 -46.38
CA ARG A 134 14.72 -53.70 -47.27
C ARG A 134 14.43 -52.41 -46.45
N PRO A 135 15.16 -51.30 -46.63
CA PRO A 135 14.98 -50.09 -45.82
C PRO A 135 13.89 -49.17 -46.39
N PRO A 136 13.17 -48.41 -45.54
CA PRO A 136 12.34 -47.30 -46.00
C PRO A 136 13.00 -45.92 -45.78
N PRO A 137 12.56 -44.92 -46.56
CA PRO A 137 13.24 -43.63 -46.76
C PRO A 137 12.91 -42.59 -45.69
N VAL A 138 13.82 -41.64 -45.54
CA VAL A 138 13.65 -40.39 -44.79
C VAL A 138 12.66 -39.48 -45.54
N PRO A 139 11.77 -38.76 -44.82
CA PRO A 139 11.55 -37.37 -45.20
C PRO A 139 11.58 -36.40 -44.01
N GLU A 140 12.40 -35.37 -44.22
CA GLU A 140 12.17 -33.95 -43.95
C GLU A 140 11.41 -33.56 -42.68
N LYS A 141 12.24 -33.16 -41.72
CA LYS A 141 11.97 -32.28 -40.60
C LYS A 141 11.41 -30.94 -41.09
N GLN A 142 10.08 -30.83 -41.18
CA GLN A 142 9.41 -29.53 -41.18
C GLN A 142 9.18 -29.08 -39.74
N GLU A 143 10.10 -28.22 -39.34
CA GLU A 143 10.11 -27.29 -38.23
C GLU A 143 8.75 -26.58 -38.07
N ARG A 144 7.82 -27.20 -37.34
CA ARG A 144 6.71 -26.48 -36.72
C ARG A 144 7.17 -26.11 -35.32
N VAL A 145 7.90 -24.99 -35.25
CA VAL A 145 8.11 -24.23 -34.02
C VAL A 145 6.73 -23.78 -33.57
N ALA A 146 6.03 -24.66 -32.84
CA ALA A 146 5.07 -24.19 -31.86
C ALA A 146 5.92 -23.47 -30.82
N THR A 147 6.05 -22.16 -31.00
CA THR A 147 6.49 -21.22 -29.97
C THR A 147 5.71 -21.58 -28.72
N ARG A 148 6.36 -22.34 -27.85
CA ARG A 148 6.05 -22.39 -26.43
C ARG A 148 6.16 -20.94 -26.00
N ALA A 149 5.04 -20.25 -25.96
CA ALA A 149 4.96 -18.92 -25.39
C ALA A 149 5.50 -19.06 -23.97
N GLU A 150 6.76 -18.68 -23.81
CA GLU A 150 7.31 -18.39 -22.50
C GLU A 150 6.34 -17.41 -21.88
N SER A 151 5.65 -17.89 -20.86
CA SER A 151 4.96 -17.06 -19.89
C SER A 151 6.03 -16.28 -19.12
N THR A 152 6.76 -15.41 -19.81
CA THR A 152 7.65 -14.44 -19.19
C THR A 152 6.76 -13.55 -18.35
N ALA A 153 7.02 -13.50 -17.05
CA ALA A 153 6.28 -12.63 -16.15
C ALA A 153 6.58 -11.18 -16.57
N THR A 154 5.67 -10.58 -17.34
CA THR A 154 5.81 -9.24 -17.90
C THR A 154 5.16 -8.21 -16.99
N THR A 155 5.79 -7.04 -16.87
CA THR A 155 5.16 -5.87 -16.26
C THR A 155 3.86 -5.52 -17.00
N GLU A 156 2.79 -5.19 -16.29
CA GLU A 156 1.51 -4.79 -16.88
C GLU A 156 1.19 -3.33 -16.55
N ALA A 157 0.70 -2.56 -17.52
CA ALA A 157 0.17 -1.22 -17.26
C ALA A 157 -1.23 -1.32 -16.64
N GLU A 158 -1.36 -1.11 -15.33
CA GLU A 158 -2.68 -1.10 -14.67
C GLU A 158 -3.51 0.12 -15.09
N ARG A 159 -2.88 1.29 -15.17
CA ARG A 159 -3.51 2.52 -15.67
C ARG A 159 -2.50 3.36 -16.42
N ALA A 160 -2.96 4.02 -17.47
CA ALA A 160 -2.17 5.00 -18.20
C ALA A 160 -3.09 6.14 -18.65
N SER A 161 -2.62 7.36 -18.51
CA SER A 161 -3.27 8.56 -19.04
C SER A 161 -2.21 9.36 -19.79
N GLY A 162 -2.29 9.36 -21.12
CA GLY A 162 -1.36 10.08 -22.00
C GLY A 162 0.11 9.62 -21.93
N ALA A 163 0.38 8.46 -21.33
CA ALA A 163 1.73 7.91 -21.24
C ALA A 163 2.13 7.22 -22.56
N VAL A 164 3.43 7.14 -22.81
CA VAL A 164 4.04 6.58 -24.02
C VAL A 164 5.05 5.53 -23.60
N LEU A 165 5.06 4.41 -24.29
CA LEU A 165 6.04 3.35 -24.20
C LEU A 165 7.07 3.52 -25.30
N ARG A 166 8.36 3.56 -24.95
CA ARG A 166 9.48 3.56 -25.90
C ARG A 166 10.16 2.21 -25.86
N GLU A 167 10.22 1.53 -27.00
CA GLU A 167 10.90 0.25 -27.14
C GLU A 167 12.42 0.44 -27.29
N ALA A 168 13.18 -0.66 -27.14
CA ALA A 168 14.63 -0.65 -27.39
C ALA A 168 15.00 -0.27 -28.84
N THR A 169 14.07 -0.43 -29.78
CA THR A 169 14.21 0.00 -31.19
C THR A 169 14.07 1.52 -31.36
N GLY A 170 13.70 2.25 -30.30
CA GLY A 170 13.41 3.68 -30.33
C GLY A 170 11.99 4.02 -30.76
N GLN A 171 11.17 3.04 -31.14
CA GLN A 171 9.77 3.30 -31.46
C GLN A 171 8.95 3.68 -30.23
N GLU A 172 8.11 4.69 -30.38
CA GLU A 172 7.21 5.18 -29.35
C GLU A 172 5.75 4.78 -29.66
N HIS A 173 5.08 4.21 -28.67
CA HIS A 173 3.70 3.72 -28.75
C HIS A 173 2.89 4.30 -27.59
N ALA A 174 1.62 4.64 -27.82
CA ALA A 174 0.74 5.05 -26.73
C ALA A 174 0.59 3.90 -25.73
N LEU A 175 0.87 4.17 -24.44
CA LEU A 175 0.69 3.19 -23.39
C LEU A 175 -0.78 3.15 -22.97
N ALA A 176 -1.42 1.98 -23.10
CA ALA A 176 -2.79 1.74 -22.64
C ALA A 176 -2.81 0.76 -21.45
N ALA A 177 -3.89 0.80 -20.68
CA ALA A 177 -4.11 -0.18 -19.62
C ALA A 177 -4.20 -1.61 -20.18
N GLY A 178 -3.65 -2.58 -19.46
CA GLY A 178 -3.55 -3.99 -19.85
C GLY A 178 -2.37 -4.32 -20.78
N MET A 179 -1.63 -3.31 -21.27
CA MET A 179 -0.43 -3.57 -22.07
C MET A 179 0.66 -4.22 -21.23
N ARG A 180 1.36 -5.19 -21.83
CA ARG A 180 2.49 -5.89 -21.22
C ARG A 180 3.81 -5.30 -21.70
N LEU A 181 4.65 -4.90 -20.76
CA LEU A 181 5.96 -4.31 -20.98
C LEU A 181 7.03 -5.34 -20.66
N ARG A 182 8.11 -5.30 -21.44
CA ARG A 182 9.29 -6.15 -21.28
C ARG A 182 10.46 -5.34 -20.72
N ALA A 183 11.45 -6.05 -20.18
CA ALA A 183 12.73 -5.44 -19.86
C ALA A 183 13.36 -4.79 -21.10
N GLY A 184 14.09 -3.70 -20.91
CA GLY A 184 14.67 -2.85 -21.95
C GLY A 184 13.74 -1.76 -22.50
N MET A 185 12.45 -1.77 -22.15
CA MET A 185 11.52 -0.70 -22.53
C MET A 185 11.59 0.49 -21.56
N ALA A 186 11.26 1.68 -22.05
CA ALA A 186 11.10 2.88 -21.24
C ALA A 186 9.66 3.38 -21.25
N VAL A 187 9.16 3.87 -20.12
CA VAL A 187 7.85 4.50 -20.04
C VAL A 187 8.04 5.98 -19.78
N ARG A 188 7.48 6.79 -20.68
CA ARG A 188 7.50 8.24 -20.63
C ARG A 188 6.11 8.78 -20.33
N THR A 189 6.01 9.67 -19.35
CA THR A 189 4.80 10.42 -19.02
C THR A 189 5.04 11.89 -19.34
N PRO A 190 4.46 12.42 -20.44
CA PRO A 190 4.48 13.86 -20.73
C PRO A 190 3.87 14.72 -19.59
N PRO A 191 3.92 16.06 -19.69
CA PRO A 191 3.18 16.92 -18.78
C PRO A 191 1.70 16.56 -18.74
N LYS A 192 1.10 16.51 -17.55
CA LYS A 192 -0.29 16.08 -17.28
C LYS A 192 -0.58 14.59 -17.54
N ALA A 193 0.39 13.79 -17.97
CA ALA A 193 0.24 12.35 -18.11
C ALA A 193 0.64 11.63 -16.80
N SER A 194 0.15 10.40 -16.60
CA SER A 194 0.66 9.52 -15.56
C SER A 194 0.45 8.06 -15.93
N ALA A 195 1.26 7.17 -15.36
CA ALA A 195 1.14 5.73 -15.54
C ALA A 195 1.28 5.00 -14.22
N VAL A 196 0.61 3.85 -14.11
CA VAL A 196 0.68 2.92 -12.99
C VAL A 196 0.96 1.56 -13.59
N LEU A 197 2.08 0.97 -13.19
CA LEU A 197 2.56 -0.31 -13.65
C LEU A 197 2.54 -1.30 -12.49
N ARG A 198 2.09 -2.53 -12.75
CA ARG A 198 2.25 -3.68 -11.87
C ARG A 198 3.40 -4.52 -12.38
N LEU A 199 4.42 -4.65 -11.54
CA LEU A 199 5.60 -5.44 -11.83
C LEU A 199 5.34 -6.94 -11.59
N PRO A 200 6.20 -7.82 -12.13
CA PRO A 200 6.06 -9.28 -11.99
C PRO A 200 6.13 -9.82 -10.56
N ASP A 201 6.75 -9.07 -9.67
CA ASP A 201 6.90 -9.36 -8.24
C ASP A 201 5.71 -8.84 -7.40
N GLU A 202 4.63 -8.40 -8.04
CA GLU A 202 3.47 -7.71 -7.45
C GLU A 202 3.74 -6.30 -6.89
N SER A 203 4.94 -5.76 -7.08
CA SER A 203 5.20 -4.36 -6.75
C SER A 203 4.42 -3.44 -7.68
N ARG A 204 4.00 -2.29 -7.16
CA ARG A 204 3.32 -1.24 -7.93
C ARG A 204 4.19 -0.02 -8.08
N VAL A 205 4.21 0.52 -9.28
CA VAL A 205 5.06 1.63 -9.67
C VAL A 205 4.22 2.69 -10.35
N ARG A 206 4.17 3.88 -9.78
CA ARG A 206 3.50 5.04 -10.36
C ARG A 206 4.52 6.03 -10.89
N LEU A 207 4.39 6.37 -12.17
CA LEU A 207 5.13 7.43 -12.84
C LEU A 207 4.30 8.71 -12.78
N SER A 208 4.85 9.74 -12.14
CA SER A 208 4.26 11.08 -12.09
C SER A 208 4.37 11.80 -13.44
N ALA A 209 3.70 12.92 -13.61
CA ALA A 209 3.83 13.73 -14.82
C ALA A 209 5.29 14.18 -15.04
N GLY A 210 5.73 14.18 -16.31
CA GLY A 210 7.08 14.56 -16.69
C GLY A 210 8.16 13.54 -16.33
N SER A 211 7.83 12.24 -16.30
CA SER A 211 8.79 11.18 -15.92
C SER A 211 9.22 10.33 -17.11
N ASP A 212 10.44 9.82 -17.07
CA ASP A 212 10.99 8.83 -18.02
C ASP A 212 11.72 7.76 -17.22
N VAL A 213 11.23 6.52 -17.29
CA VAL A 213 11.73 5.39 -16.50
C VAL A 213 11.99 4.20 -17.39
N VAL A 214 13.20 3.65 -17.31
CA VAL A 214 13.60 2.43 -18.02
C VAL A 214 13.40 1.22 -17.11
N LEU A 215 12.80 0.17 -17.66
CA LEU A 215 12.71 -1.14 -17.02
C LEU A 215 13.95 -1.96 -17.41
N ALA A 216 15.08 -1.72 -16.74
CA ALA A 216 16.32 -2.45 -17.03
C ALA A 216 16.18 -3.96 -16.78
N ARG A 217 15.47 -4.34 -15.71
CA ARG A 217 15.07 -5.71 -15.42
C ARG A 217 13.70 -5.72 -14.74
N ALA A 218 12.84 -6.66 -15.12
CA ALA A 218 11.52 -6.82 -14.52
C ALA A 218 11.16 -8.31 -14.53
N GLU A 219 11.61 -9.02 -13.51
CA GLU A 219 11.37 -10.44 -13.29
C GLU A 219 10.82 -10.65 -11.86
N PRO A 220 10.20 -11.80 -11.56
CA PRO A 220 9.63 -12.05 -10.22
C PRO A 220 10.67 -12.09 -9.09
N ASP A 221 11.91 -12.47 -9.42
CA ASP A 221 13.05 -12.63 -8.52
C ASP A 221 14.01 -11.44 -8.54
N ALA A 222 13.97 -10.58 -9.58
CA ALA A 222 14.83 -9.40 -9.64
C ALA A 222 14.17 -8.26 -10.44
N VAL A 223 14.16 -7.07 -9.83
CA VAL A 223 13.67 -5.84 -10.46
C VAL A 223 14.77 -4.78 -10.46
N HIS A 224 14.99 -4.16 -11.61
CA HIS A 224 15.87 -3.01 -11.77
C HIS A 224 15.18 -1.94 -12.63
N LEU A 225 14.93 -0.77 -12.02
CA LEU A 225 14.34 0.40 -12.67
C LEU A 225 15.34 1.55 -12.69
N THR A 226 15.42 2.30 -13.80
CA THR A 226 16.28 3.47 -13.91
C THR A 226 15.43 4.71 -14.18
N VAL A 227 15.45 5.68 -13.27
CA VAL A 227 14.73 6.95 -13.41
C VAL A 227 15.62 7.95 -14.14
N GLN A 228 15.33 8.17 -15.42
CA GLN A 228 16.06 9.14 -16.23
C GLN A 228 15.59 10.56 -15.95
N GLN A 229 14.28 10.74 -15.77
CA GLN A 229 13.65 12.03 -15.54
C GLN A 229 12.42 11.89 -14.63
N GLY A 230 12.10 12.97 -13.91
CA GLY A 230 10.86 13.10 -13.16
C GLY A 230 10.86 12.28 -11.89
N ARG A 231 9.68 11.72 -11.55
CA ARG A 231 9.43 11.11 -10.26
C ARG A 231 8.72 9.78 -10.38
N LEU A 232 9.29 8.80 -9.68
CA LEU A 232 8.77 7.45 -9.53
C LEU A 232 8.31 7.25 -8.09
N SER A 233 7.11 6.71 -7.90
CA SER A 233 6.61 6.27 -6.59
C SER A 233 6.39 4.77 -6.63
N VAL A 234 6.88 4.06 -5.61
CA VAL A 234 6.93 2.61 -5.60
C VAL A 234 6.31 2.10 -4.30
N SER A 235 5.38 1.15 -4.44
CA SER A 235 4.92 0.27 -3.37
C SER A 235 5.50 -1.10 -3.65
N ALA A 236 6.64 -1.40 -3.01
CA ALA A 236 7.34 -2.66 -3.23
C ALA A 236 6.67 -3.78 -2.42
N SER A 237 6.32 -4.89 -3.08
CA SER A 237 5.74 -6.05 -2.41
C SER A 237 6.73 -6.66 -1.41
N HIS A 238 6.25 -7.39 -0.40
CA HIS A 238 7.12 -8.12 0.54
C HIS A 238 7.61 -9.48 -0.02
N ALA A 239 7.64 -9.64 -1.34
CA ALA A 239 8.06 -10.89 -1.97
C ALA A 239 9.55 -11.18 -1.71
N LYS A 240 9.89 -12.46 -1.51
CA LYS A 240 11.28 -12.92 -1.44
C LYS A 240 11.87 -12.89 -2.85
N ARG A 241 12.90 -12.09 -3.04
CA ARG A 241 13.57 -11.83 -4.33
C ARG A 241 15.06 -11.59 -4.11
N GLU A 242 15.87 -11.75 -5.15
CA GLU A 242 17.31 -11.50 -5.13
C GLU A 242 17.60 -10.01 -4.96
N ALA A 243 16.92 -9.15 -5.71
CA ALA A 243 17.12 -7.71 -5.66
C ALA A 243 15.89 -6.90 -6.12
N PHE A 244 15.66 -5.77 -5.47
CA PHE A 244 14.83 -4.68 -6.01
C PHE A 244 15.66 -3.40 -5.99
N LEU A 245 16.08 -2.95 -7.17
CA LEU A 245 16.98 -1.82 -7.37
C LEU A 245 16.29 -0.72 -8.14
N VAL A 246 16.39 0.53 -7.65
CA VAL A 246 16.03 1.73 -8.40
C VAL A 246 17.24 2.64 -8.48
N GLU A 247 17.60 3.06 -9.69
CA GLU A 247 18.75 3.93 -9.93
C GLU A 247 18.31 5.31 -10.45
N SER A 248 18.94 6.37 -9.95
CA SER A 248 18.77 7.74 -10.45
C SER A 248 20.02 8.57 -10.18
N ALA A 249 20.62 9.18 -11.20
CA ALA A 249 21.78 10.08 -11.07
C ALA A 249 22.96 9.54 -10.20
N GLY A 250 23.30 8.26 -10.32
CA GLY A 250 24.36 7.62 -9.51
C GLY A 250 23.93 7.24 -8.08
N LEU A 251 22.64 7.40 -7.77
CA LEU A 251 22.03 6.95 -6.51
C LEU A 251 21.33 5.61 -6.74
N ARG A 252 21.78 4.57 -6.05
CA ARG A 252 21.22 3.22 -6.08
C ARG A 252 20.40 2.94 -4.83
N VAL A 253 19.16 2.53 -5.04
CA VAL A 253 18.15 2.38 -4.00
C VAL A 253 17.72 0.93 -3.94
N SER A 254 17.95 0.28 -2.80
CA SER A 254 17.64 -1.15 -2.59
C SER A 254 16.64 -1.36 -1.46
N VAL A 255 15.63 -2.20 -1.73
CA VAL A 255 14.46 -2.38 -0.85
C VAL A 255 13.97 -3.82 -0.81
N VAL A 256 13.20 -4.15 0.23
CA VAL A 256 12.57 -5.48 0.40
C VAL A 256 11.05 -5.38 0.44
N GLY A 257 10.48 -4.35 1.06
CA GLY A 257 9.03 -4.16 1.19
C GLY A 257 8.77 -2.78 1.77
N THR A 258 8.68 -1.78 0.90
CA THR A 258 8.73 -0.37 1.29
C THR A 258 7.85 0.47 0.38
N VAL A 259 7.31 1.56 0.93
CA VAL A 259 6.65 2.60 0.14
C VAL A 259 7.58 3.81 0.08
N PHE A 260 8.09 4.12 -1.10
CA PHE A 260 9.10 5.16 -1.30
C PHE A 260 8.94 5.86 -2.64
N SER A 261 9.53 7.05 -2.77
CA SER A 261 9.59 7.81 -4.01
C SER A 261 11.04 8.15 -4.35
N VAL A 262 11.37 8.03 -5.63
CA VAL A 262 12.66 8.45 -6.20
C VAL A 262 12.39 9.54 -7.22
N GLU A 263 13.07 10.67 -7.09
CA GLU A 263 12.96 11.79 -8.01
C GLU A 263 14.33 12.15 -8.56
N ARG A 264 14.39 12.37 -9.88
CA ARG A 264 15.52 13.02 -10.53
C ARG A 264 15.35 14.54 -10.40
N THR A 265 16.20 15.16 -9.58
CA THR A 265 16.20 16.62 -9.40
C THR A 265 17.15 17.26 -10.41
N ALA A 266 17.07 18.59 -10.56
CA ALA A 266 18.00 19.32 -11.43
C ALA A 266 19.47 19.17 -10.99
N ALA A 267 19.69 19.06 -9.67
CA ALA A 267 21.02 18.92 -9.09
C ALA A 267 21.48 17.46 -8.96
N GLY A 268 20.59 16.47 -8.99
CA GLY A 268 20.95 15.07 -8.77
C GLY A 268 19.72 14.18 -8.58
N ALA A 269 19.62 13.53 -7.44
CA ALA A 269 18.50 12.63 -7.13
C ALA A 269 18.01 12.81 -5.70
N SER A 270 16.77 12.45 -5.42
CA SER A 270 16.26 12.39 -4.05
C SER A 270 15.41 11.15 -3.83
N VAL A 271 15.45 10.62 -2.61
CA VAL A 271 14.74 9.43 -2.18
C VAL A 271 13.96 9.77 -0.92
N ALA A 272 12.64 9.58 -0.96
CA ALA A 272 11.73 9.83 0.14
C ALA A 272 11.09 8.51 0.57
N VAL A 273 11.03 8.22 1.87
CA VAL A 273 10.48 6.96 2.40
C VAL A 273 9.25 7.25 3.25
N LEU A 274 8.13 6.63 2.88
CA LEU A 274 6.89 6.70 3.66
C LEU A 274 6.79 5.53 4.64
N GLU A 275 7.10 4.32 4.18
CA GLU A 275 6.95 3.09 4.96
C GLU A 275 8.15 2.16 4.76
N GLY A 276 8.61 1.57 5.86
CA GLY A 276 9.76 0.66 5.89
C GLY A 276 11.10 1.39 5.94
N ARG A 277 12.14 0.74 5.40
CA ARG A 277 13.52 1.22 5.41
C ARG A 277 14.17 0.95 4.07
N VAL A 278 14.85 1.95 3.53
CA VAL A 278 15.49 1.90 2.23
C VAL A 278 16.99 2.00 2.38
N ARG A 279 17.75 1.13 1.70
CA ARG A 279 19.21 1.25 1.62
C ARG A 279 19.57 2.07 0.39
N VAL A 280 20.29 3.15 0.60
CA VAL A 280 20.74 4.09 -0.42
C VAL A 280 22.26 4.02 -0.52
N ASP A 281 22.75 3.78 -1.73
CA ASP A 281 24.16 3.69 -2.08
C ASP A 281 24.44 4.80 -3.10
N ALA A 282 25.32 5.73 -2.74
CA ALA A 282 25.78 6.79 -3.61
C ALA A 282 27.24 6.53 -3.96
N ASP A 283 27.60 6.73 -5.23
CA ASP A 283 28.95 6.48 -5.71
C ASP A 283 30.00 7.19 -4.83
N GLY A 284 30.99 6.41 -4.35
CA GLY A 284 32.09 6.91 -3.52
C GLY A 284 31.73 7.18 -2.05
N GLN A 285 30.51 6.86 -1.59
CA GLN A 285 30.08 7.02 -0.20
C GLN A 285 29.68 5.69 0.44
N PRO A 286 29.82 5.56 1.78
CA PRO A 286 29.31 4.39 2.48
C PRO A 286 27.78 4.32 2.33
N PRO A 287 27.21 3.11 2.17
CA PRO A 287 25.77 2.91 2.13
C PRO A 287 25.07 3.47 3.36
N ARG A 288 23.92 4.12 3.15
CA ARG A 288 23.10 4.71 4.21
C ARG A 288 21.72 4.08 4.21
N PHE A 289 21.07 4.08 5.37
CA PHE A 289 19.68 3.70 5.50
C PHE A 289 18.82 4.95 5.67
N VAL A 290 17.67 4.97 5.01
CA VAL A 290 16.65 6.02 5.11
C VAL A 290 15.40 5.38 5.68
N ASP A 291 14.97 5.87 6.84
CA ASP A 291 13.80 5.37 7.55
C ASP A 291 12.53 6.11 7.11
N ALA A 292 11.38 5.56 7.46
CA ALA A 292 10.07 6.18 7.25
C ALA A 292 10.01 7.62 7.78
N GLY A 293 9.42 8.53 7.01
CA GLY A 293 9.33 9.95 7.33
C GLY A 293 10.58 10.76 6.96
N GLN A 294 11.61 10.11 6.39
CA GLN A 294 12.84 10.78 5.97
C GLN A 294 12.94 10.88 4.45
N ARG A 295 13.69 11.89 4.02
CA ARG A 295 14.14 12.10 2.65
C ARG A 295 15.66 12.21 2.66
N VAL A 296 16.30 11.72 1.60
CA VAL A 296 17.71 11.98 1.31
C VAL A 296 17.83 12.63 -0.05
N GLU A 297 18.66 13.66 -0.15
CA GLU A 297 18.97 14.36 -1.39
C GLU A 297 20.45 14.22 -1.73
N LEU A 298 20.73 13.86 -2.97
CA LEU A 298 22.06 13.82 -3.57
C LEU A 298 22.19 15.02 -4.52
N THR A 299 23.18 15.88 -4.28
CA THR A 299 23.52 17.03 -5.14
C THR A 299 24.78 16.73 -5.95
N GLY A 300 24.63 16.39 -7.22
CA GLY A 300 25.71 16.14 -8.17
C GLY A 300 26.30 14.73 -8.05
N ALA A 301 27.07 14.34 -9.07
CA ALA A 301 27.84 13.09 -9.04
C ALA A 301 28.92 13.19 -7.95
N GLY A 302 28.82 12.35 -6.92
CA GLY A 302 29.74 12.33 -5.78
C GLY A 302 29.44 13.32 -4.64
N GLY A 303 28.35 14.09 -4.70
CA GLY A 303 27.96 14.99 -3.60
C GLY A 303 27.43 14.23 -2.39
N ALA A 304 27.58 14.78 -1.18
CA ALA A 304 27.12 14.12 0.04
C ALA A 304 25.59 13.99 0.06
N ALA A 305 25.08 12.80 0.38
CA ALA A 305 23.65 12.54 0.52
C ALA A 305 23.10 13.19 1.81
N THR A 306 22.38 14.32 1.72
CA THR A 306 21.89 15.05 2.89
C THR A 306 20.49 14.61 3.31
N PRO A 307 20.26 14.23 4.59
CA PRO A 307 18.92 13.96 5.10
C PRO A 307 18.06 15.24 5.19
N ARG A 308 16.76 15.10 4.92
CA ARG A 308 15.71 16.12 5.06
C ARG A 308 14.39 15.46 5.50
N ALA A 309 13.42 16.28 5.91
CA ALA A 309 12.04 15.83 6.09
C ALA A 309 11.32 15.64 4.74
N LEU A 310 10.24 14.86 4.74
CA LEU A 310 9.36 14.71 3.57
C LEU A 310 8.76 16.05 3.15
N SER A 311 8.82 16.34 1.85
CA SER A 311 8.22 17.54 1.26
C SER A 311 6.72 17.33 0.99
N SER A 312 5.99 18.42 0.71
CA SER A 312 4.58 18.35 0.28
C SER A 312 4.41 17.57 -1.04
N ALA A 313 5.39 17.67 -1.94
CA ALA A 313 5.42 16.91 -3.19
C ALA A 313 5.56 15.40 -2.94
N ASP A 314 6.38 15.01 -1.96
CA ASP A 314 6.51 13.59 -1.58
C ASP A 314 5.18 13.06 -1.03
N HIS A 315 4.54 13.79 -0.11
CA HIS A 315 3.23 13.42 0.42
C HIS A 315 2.16 13.28 -0.66
N GLN A 316 2.15 14.19 -1.66
CA GLN A 316 1.23 14.09 -2.78
C GLN A 316 1.51 12.85 -3.62
N ALA A 317 2.78 12.56 -3.93
CA ALA A 317 3.17 11.39 -4.70
C ALA A 317 2.72 10.08 -4.03
N PHE A 318 2.83 10.00 -2.70
CA PHE A 318 2.33 8.87 -1.92
C PHE A 318 0.81 8.75 -1.92
N ARG A 319 0.09 9.87 -1.77
CA ARG A 319 -1.37 9.88 -1.89
C ARG A 319 -1.82 9.39 -3.26
N ASP A 320 -1.16 9.84 -4.33
CA ASP A 320 -1.51 9.45 -5.69
C ASP A 320 -1.20 7.98 -5.98
N LEU A 321 -0.10 7.44 -5.44
CA LEU A 321 0.22 6.02 -5.52
C LEU A 321 -0.85 5.17 -4.83
N ARG A 322 -1.30 5.58 -3.64
CA ARG A 322 -2.36 4.89 -2.90
C ARG A 322 -3.72 5.01 -3.59
N ALA A 323 -4.05 6.18 -4.12
CA ALA A 323 -5.28 6.40 -4.90
C ALA A 323 -5.30 5.57 -6.21
N ALA A 324 -4.11 5.24 -6.72
CA ALA A 324 -3.93 4.33 -7.84
C ALA A 324 -4.03 2.85 -7.45
N GLU A 325 -4.28 2.46 -6.21
CA GLU A 325 -4.56 1.06 -5.94
C GLU A 325 -5.98 0.71 -6.43
N PRO A 326 -6.17 -0.33 -7.28
CA PRO A 326 -7.50 -0.85 -7.52
C PRO A 326 -8.12 -1.22 -6.18
N GLY A 327 -9.15 -0.47 -5.79
CA GLY A 327 -9.97 -0.82 -4.64
C GLY A 327 -10.44 -2.26 -4.81
N ALA A 328 -10.38 -3.05 -3.73
CA ALA A 328 -11.11 -4.30 -3.69
C ALA A 328 -12.52 -4.01 -4.21
N MET A 329 -12.92 -4.66 -5.31
CA MET A 329 -14.27 -4.52 -5.85
C MET A 329 -15.23 -5.08 -4.81
N VAL A 330 -15.64 -4.25 -3.86
CA VAL A 330 -16.91 -4.41 -3.18
C VAL A 330 -17.92 -4.23 -4.28
N ALA A 331 -18.68 -5.28 -4.58
CA ALA A 331 -19.75 -5.24 -5.57
C ALA A 331 -20.67 -4.05 -5.25
N SER A 332 -20.45 -2.93 -5.92
CA SER A 332 -21.38 -1.82 -5.96
C SER A 332 -22.63 -2.35 -6.65
N VAL A 333 -23.64 -2.66 -5.86
CA VAL A 333 -25.02 -2.76 -6.34
C VAL A 333 -25.35 -1.39 -6.92
N VAL A 334 -25.24 -1.27 -8.24
CA VAL A 334 -25.68 -0.09 -8.98
C VAL A 334 -27.20 0.03 -8.76
N PRO A 335 -27.72 1.15 -8.25
CA PRO A 335 -29.16 1.36 -8.25
C PRO A 335 -29.59 1.54 -9.71
N ALA A 336 -30.41 0.60 -10.19
CA ALA A 336 -31.02 0.63 -11.50
C ALA A 336 -31.74 1.97 -11.72
N LYS A 337 -31.21 2.80 -12.61
CA LYS A 337 -31.95 3.93 -13.18
C LYS A 337 -33.10 3.37 -14.00
N LYS A 338 -34.32 3.49 -13.48
CA LYS A 338 -35.56 3.42 -14.27
C LYS A 338 -35.48 4.51 -15.34
N SER A 339 -35.29 4.09 -16.59
CA SER A 339 -35.66 4.88 -17.76
C SER A 339 -37.02 4.35 -18.24
N PRO A 340 -38.00 5.22 -18.56
CA PRO A 340 -39.31 4.79 -19.02
C PRO A 340 -39.25 4.20 -20.43
N SER A 341 -39.94 3.08 -20.60
CA SER A 341 -40.10 2.33 -21.85
C SER A 341 -40.74 3.17 -22.95
N ALA A 342 -40.09 3.23 -24.10
CA ALA A 342 -40.72 3.58 -25.38
C ALA A 342 -41.25 2.29 -26.03
N VAL A 343 -42.51 2.32 -26.44
CA VAL A 343 -43.19 1.28 -27.22
C VAL A 343 -42.87 1.46 -28.70
N THR A 344 -42.49 0.36 -29.35
CA THR A 344 -42.20 0.25 -30.78
C THR A 344 -43.47 -0.10 -31.58
N SER A 345 -43.59 0.40 -32.82
CA SER A 345 -43.94 -0.30 -34.10
C SER A 345 -44.63 0.66 -35.10
N PRO A 346 -44.74 0.35 -36.42
CA PRO A 346 -43.68 0.22 -37.43
C PRO A 346 -43.94 1.06 -38.75
N THR A 347 -42.95 1.04 -39.66
CA THR A 347 -42.68 1.60 -41.02
C THR A 347 -43.82 1.62 -42.11
N PRO A 348 -43.66 2.15 -43.37
CA PRO A 348 -42.63 2.97 -44.11
C PRO A 348 -43.26 4.07 -45.06
N PRO A 349 -42.71 4.43 -46.26
CA PRO A 349 -41.53 5.26 -46.64
C PRO A 349 -41.91 6.57 -47.40
N VAL A 350 -40.94 7.46 -47.78
CA VAL A 350 -40.86 8.25 -49.05
C VAL A 350 -39.66 9.25 -49.01
N GLU A 351 -38.65 8.99 -49.86
CA GLU A 351 -38.02 9.85 -50.88
C GLU A 351 -37.94 11.40 -50.75
N HIS A 352 -36.74 12.00 -50.69
CA HIS A 352 -36.18 12.96 -51.68
C HIS A 352 -34.90 13.70 -51.21
N ASN A 353 -33.89 13.66 -52.09
CA ASN A 353 -32.87 14.66 -52.47
C ASN A 353 -32.55 15.87 -51.55
N ALA A 354 -31.25 16.12 -51.32
CA ALA A 354 -30.46 17.12 -52.06
C ALA A 354 -29.15 17.49 -51.32
N GLU A 355 -28.08 17.61 -52.11
CA GLU A 355 -26.73 18.09 -51.75
C GLU A 355 -26.64 19.65 -51.81
N PRO A 356 -25.47 20.29 -51.64
CA PRO A 356 -25.14 21.30 -50.62
C PRO A 356 -25.19 22.76 -51.17
N PRO A 357 -24.62 23.76 -50.46
CA PRO A 357 -23.33 24.25 -50.96
C PRO A 357 -22.32 24.75 -49.90
N ALA A 358 -21.08 24.80 -50.37
CA ALA A 358 -19.93 25.48 -49.80
C ALA A 358 -20.00 27.02 -49.91
N GLN A 359 -19.31 27.75 -49.02
CA GLN A 359 -18.71 29.05 -49.34
C GLN A 359 -17.38 29.26 -48.57
N ALA A 360 -16.41 29.76 -49.33
CA ALA A 360 -15.04 30.14 -48.99
C ALA A 360 -14.93 31.60 -48.50
N VAL A 361 -13.74 32.03 -48.05
CA VAL A 361 -12.98 33.29 -48.36
C VAL A 361 -11.70 33.32 -47.45
N ALA A 362 -10.50 33.10 -47.99
CA ALA A 362 -9.38 34.05 -48.30
C ALA A 362 -8.70 34.73 -47.08
N GLN A 363 -7.43 34.41 -46.73
CA GLN A 363 -6.12 34.92 -47.22
C GLN A 363 -5.75 36.36 -46.80
N ALA A 364 -4.64 36.49 -46.05
CA ALA A 364 -3.69 37.62 -46.11
C ALA A 364 -2.36 37.28 -45.41
N THR A 365 -1.26 37.26 -46.17
CA THR A 365 0.16 37.36 -45.74
C THR A 365 0.56 38.86 -45.73
N PRO A 366 1.69 39.29 -45.11
CA PRO A 366 2.96 39.29 -45.85
C PRO A 366 4.26 39.01 -45.04
N GLU A 367 5.23 38.47 -45.78
CA GLU A 367 6.71 38.60 -45.77
C GLU A 367 7.25 40.00 -45.38
N ALA A 368 8.50 40.29 -44.96
CA ALA A 368 9.80 39.59 -44.97
C ALA A 368 10.88 40.37 -44.14
N LEU A 369 12.10 39.78 -44.11
CA LEU A 369 13.47 40.32 -43.98
C LEU A 369 14.26 40.17 -42.66
N ALA A 370 15.31 39.35 -42.74
CA ALA A 370 16.57 39.39 -41.98
C ALA A 370 17.54 40.47 -42.52
N PRO A 371 18.72 40.70 -41.89
CA PRO A 371 19.94 40.10 -42.47
C PRO A 371 21.06 39.70 -41.46
N GLU A 372 22.11 39.09 -42.05
CA GLU A 372 23.28 38.37 -41.52
C GLU A 372 24.38 39.18 -40.79
N ALA A 373 25.28 38.45 -40.09
CA ALA A 373 26.63 38.80 -39.61
C ALA A 373 27.65 38.97 -40.80
N PRO A 374 29.01 39.17 -40.70
CA PRO A 374 30.02 38.73 -39.70
C PRO A 374 31.26 39.71 -39.53
N PRO A 375 32.57 39.30 -39.45
CA PRO A 375 33.41 38.97 -38.26
C PRO A 375 34.74 39.80 -38.16
N HIS A 376 35.73 39.31 -37.36
CA HIS A 376 37.19 39.65 -37.22
C HIS A 376 37.58 40.16 -35.81
N ALA A 377 38.72 39.85 -35.17
CA ALA A 377 39.89 39.00 -35.44
C ALA A 377 40.70 38.78 -34.14
N ALA A 378 41.66 37.84 -34.21
CA ALA A 378 42.61 37.38 -33.18
C ALA A 378 43.75 38.36 -32.86
N ASN A 379 44.43 38.19 -31.69
CA ASN A 379 45.85 37.79 -31.60
C ASN A 379 46.51 37.88 -30.19
N THR A 380 47.34 36.85 -29.90
CA THR A 380 48.59 36.74 -29.06
C THR A 380 48.58 37.20 -27.57
N GLU A 381 49.31 36.65 -26.57
CA GLU A 381 50.58 35.88 -26.49
C GLU A 381 50.78 35.37 -25.02
N ILE A 382 51.60 34.33 -24.79
CA ILE A 382 52.08 33.79 -23.48
C ILE A 382 53.60 34.11 -23.37
N PRO A 383 54.21 34.48 -22.21
CA PRO A 383 54.88 33.48 -21.34
C PRO A 383 55.05 33.76 -19.81
N ARG A 384 55.16 32.63 -19.06
CA ARG A 384 56.05 32.26 -17.90
C ARG A 384 56.47 33.35 -16.88
N ALA A 385 56.66 33.14 -15.57
CA ALA A 385 56.75 32.02 -14.62
C ALA A 385 56.54 32.65 -13.21
N VAL A 386 56.30 31.94 -12.10
CA VAL A 386 57.30 31.33 -11.20
C VAL A 386 56.54 30.64 -10.05
N ALA A 387 57.08 29.49 -9.62
CA ALA A 387 56.59 28.65 -8.53
C ALA A 387 56.84 29.24 -7.12
N ALA A 388 55.93 28.96 -6.16
CA ALA A 388 56.23 28.40 -4.83
C ALA A 388 54.99 28.42 -3.91
N VAL A 389 54.68 27.27 -3.30
CA VAL A 389 53.88 27.06 -2.07
C VAL A 389 54.90 26.86 -0.92
N PRO A 390 54.60 26.72 0.41
CA PRO A 390 53.31 26.75 1.12
C PRO A 390 53.32 27.40 2.54
N ARG A 391 52.14 27.44 3.22
CA ARG A 391 51.85 26.98 4.62
C ARG A 391 50.99 27.91 5.51
N GLU A 392 49.85 27.34 5.93
CA GLU A 392 49.34 27.09 7.30
C GLU A 392 49.76 27.94 8.53
N SER A 393 48.75 28.13 9.40
CA SER A 393 48.74 28.10 10.89
C SER A 393 48.87 29.40 11.73
N THR A 394 47.78 29.66 12.45
CA THR A 394 47.58 30.37 13.75
C THR A 394 48.51 29.82 14.87
N PRO A 395 48.67 30.40 16.11
CA PRO A 395 47.59 30.86 17.03
C PRO A 395 48.02 31.95 18.10
N PRO A 396 47.54 32.03 19.37
CA PRO A 396 47.16 33.29 20.07
C PRO A 396 47.89 33.55 21.42
N ASP A 397 47.49 34.57 22.20
CA ASP A 397 47.54 34.72 23.70
C ASP A 397 47.45 36.24 24.09
N GLU A 398 46.91 36.75 25.20
CA GLU A 398 46.25 36.25 26.43
C GLU A 398 45.70 37.50 27.21
N PHE A 399 44.88 37.23 28.24
CA PHE A 399 44.73 37.97 29.52
C PHE A 399 43.51 38.90 29.81
N VAL A 400 42.86 38.57 30.95
CA VAL A 400 41.62 39.06 31.63
C VAL A 400 41.99 40.05 32.78
N PRO A 401 41.10 40.74 33.57
CA PRO A 401 40.03 40.17 34.44
C PRO A 401 38.74 41.02 34.70
N PHE A 402 37.75 40.37 35.34
CA PHE A 402 36.38 40.74 35.85
C PHE A 402 36.44 41.51 37.22
N PRO A 403 35.39 41.73 38.09
CA PRO A 403 33.88 41.75 38.03
C PRO A 403 33.20 43.03 38.64
N GLY A 404 31.85 43.10 38.60
CA GLY A 404 31.04 43.70 39.68
C GLY A 404 29.59 44.11 39.33
N ALA A 405 28.59 43.52 40.01
CA ALA A 405 27.18 43.96 40.10
C ALA A 405 26.88 44.36 41.57
N PRO A 406 25.67 44.80 42.06
CA PRO A 406 24.34 44.97 41.42
C PRO A 406 23.47 46.19 41.93
N ALA A 407 22.17 46.19 41.60
CA ALA A 407 20.98 46.68 42.35
C ALA A 407 20.25 48.00 41.94
N GLY A 408 18.93 47.90 41.73
CA GLY A 408 17.92 48.64 42.52
C GLY A 408 17.27 49.93 41.97
N SER A 409 16.04 49.78 41.44
CA SER A 409 14.81 50.55 41.73
C SER A 409 14.60 52.04 41.34
N LEU A 410 13.36 52.28 40.87
CA LEU A 410 12.51 53.49 40.89
C LEU A 410 12.67 54.62 39.82
N ALA A 411 11.62 54.66 38.98
CA ALA A 411 10.64 55.76 38.84
C ALA A 411 10.78 56.82 37.72
N SER A 412 9.65 56.92 36.99
CA SER A 412 8.96 58.11 36.49
C SER A 412 9.61 59.02 35.43
N SER A 413 9.05 59.00 34.22
CA SER A 413 8.08 60.01 33.74
C SER A 413 8.02 60.05 32.21
N ALA A 414 6.80 60.00 31.68
CA ALA A 414 6.48 60.04 30.24
C ALA A 414 6.87 61.38 29.56
N PRO A 415 6.89 61.41 28.22
CA PRO A 415 5.75 62.01 27.53
C PRO A 415 5.25 61.23 26.30
N THR A 416 3.97 61.50 26.01
CA THR A 416 3.09 61.00 24.95
C THR A 416 3.63 61.13 23.52
N PRO A 417 3.31 60.16 22.63
CA PRO A 417 3.23 60.40 21.19
C PRO A 417 1.78 60.44 20.69
N GLY A 418 1.57 61.36 19.75
CA GLY A 418 0.32 61.62 19.07
C GLY A 418 -0.11 60.54 18.08
N ALA A 419 -1.33 60.77 17.61
CA ALA A 419 -2.17 59.89 16.84
C ALA A 419 -1.59 59.47 15.48
N VAL A 420 -1.61 58.17 15.23
CA VAL A 420 -1.84 57.61 13.90
C VAL A 420 -2.92 56.55 14.06
N GLN A 421 -4.12 56.86 13.57
CA GLN A 421 -5.25 55.94 13.51
C GLN A 421 -4.96 54.82 12.51
N ALA A 422 -4.87 53.58 12.99
CA ALA A 422 -5.12 52.39 12.20
C ALA A 422 -6.61 52.02 12.35
N PRO A 423 -7.30 51.57 11.28
CA PRO A 423 -8.70 51.19 11.37
C PRO A 423 -8.89 50.00 12.31
N SER A 424 -9.66 50.24 13.37
CA SER A 424 -10.10 49.25 14.34
C SER A 424 -10.94 48.16 13.67
N GLN A 425 -10.34 47.00 13.37
CA GLN A 425 -11.11 45.77 13.19
C GLN A 425 -11.39 45.18 14.57
N ALA A 426 -12.68 45.13 14.93
CA ALA A 426 -13.13 44.47 16.15
C ALA A 426 -12.74 42.98 16.14
N PRO A 427 -12.44 42.37 17.30
CA PRO A 427 -12.22 40.92 17.38
C PRO A 427 -13.53 40.21 17.03
N VAL A 428 -13.52 39.47 15.92
CA VAL A 428 -14.59 38.53 15.60
C VAL A 428 -14.50 37.38 16.62
N PRO A 429 -15.53 37.12 17.45
CA PRO A 429 -15.51 35.97 18.34
C PRO A 429 -15.43 34.69 17.50
N PRO A 430 -14.73 33.63 17.96
CA PRO A 430 -14.65 32.39 17.21
C PRO A 430 -16.06 31.86 16.99
N ALA A 431 -16.47 31.78 15.72
CA ALA A 431 -17.75 31.21 15.34
C ALA A 431 -17.75 29.73 15.75
N GLU A 432 -18.72 29.34 16.57
CA GLU A 432 -18.96 27.94 16.91
C GLU A 432 -19.05 27.10 15.63
N PRO A 433 -18.45 25.90 15.58
CA PRO A 433 -18.54 25.04 14.41
C PRO A 433 -20.00 24.71 14.17
N ARG A 434 -20.53 25.19 13.04
CA ARG A 434 -21.89 24.88 12.58
C ARG A 434 -22.04 23.37 12.49
N LYS A 435 -22.84 22.78 13.38
CA LYS A 435 -23.28 21.38 13.30
C LYS A 435 -23.88 21.14 11.91
N ARG A 436 -23.13 20.45 11.04
CA ARG A 436 -23.66 19.96 9.78
C ARG A 436 -24.76 18.95 10.10
N LYS A 437 -25.97 19.25 9.63
CA LYS A 437 -27.10 18.32 9.66
C LYS A 437 -26.67 17.04 8.96
N THR A 438 -26.58 15.96 9.74
CA THR A 438 -26.37 14.59 9.28
C THR A 438 -27.49 14.22 8.33
N LEU A 439 -27.20 14.24 7.04
CA LEU A 439 -28.07 13.71 6.02
C LEU A 439 -27.88 12.20 5.98
N GLY A 440 -28.94 11.46 6.34
CA GLY A 440 -29.19 10.08 5.95
C GLY A 440 -28.22 9.04 6.49
N GLY A 441 -28.62 8.35 7.56
CA GLY A 441 -27.88 7.23 8.11
C GLY A 441 -27.60 6.15 7.06
N LEU A 442 -26.32 5.84 6.87
CA LEU A 442 -25.81 4.50 6.57
C LEU A 442 -24.26 4.44 6.63
N VAL A 443 -23.57 5.57 6.84
CA VAL A 443 -22.14 5.60 7.16
C VAL A 443 -21.97 6.38 8.47
N PRO A 444 -21.42 5.79 9.54
CA PRO A 444 -21.22 6.52 10.79
C PRO A 444 -20.27 7.70 10.55
N GLY A 445 -20.77 8.91 10.83
CA GLY A 445 -20.15 10.18 10.45
C GLY A 445 -18.70 10.41 10.88
N GLY A 446 -18.19 9.63 11.82
CA GLY A 446 -16.78 9.69 12.23
C GLY A 446 -15.80 9.27 11.13
N LEU A 447 -16.19 8.43 10.16
CA LEU A 447 -15.26 7.89 9.15
C LEU A 447 -14.72 8.94 8.16
N LEU A 448 -15.32 10.14 8.12
CA LEU A 448 -14.96 11.24 7.22
C LEU A 448 -14.55 12.51 7.98
N SER A 449 -14.39 12.44 9.31
CA SER A 449 -13.92 13.60 10.09
C SER A 449 -12.46 13.90 9.77
N ASP A 450 -12.05 15.17 9.88
CA ASP A 450 -10.65 15.60 9.80
C ASP A 450 -9.88 15.28 11.10
N ASP A 451 -10.61 15.16 12.22
CA ASP A 451 -10.08 14.78 13.53
C ASP A 451 -9.68 13.29 13.56
N SER A 452 -8.44 13.01 14.00
CA SER A 452 -7.90 11.65 14.04
C SER A 452 -8.61 10.76 15.05
N ASP A 453 -8.97 11.30 16.22
CA ASP A 453 -9.62 10.55 17.30
C ASP A 453 -11.06 10.22 16.90
N GLU A 454 -11.79 11.18 16.33
CA GLU A 454 -13.16 10.95 15.86
C GLU A 454 -13.21 9.90 14.75
N ARG A 455 -12.22 9.94 13.84
CA ARG A 455 -12.07 8.96 12.77
C ARG A 455 -11.77 7.57 13.32
N PHE A 456 -10.82 7.47 14.24
CA PHE A 456 -10.49 6.21 14.91
C PHE A 456 -11.68 5.64 15.66
N LEU A 457 -12.38 6.46 16.46
CA LEU A 457 -13.58 6.06 17.20
C LEU A 457 -14.72 5.63 16.27
N GLY A 458 -14.84 6.25 15.10
CA GLY A 458 -15.74 5.83 14.03
C GLY A 458 -15.44 4.41 13.55
N TYR A 459 -14.18 4.12 13.23
CA TYR A 459 -13.74 2.78 12.81
C TYR A 459 -13.89 1.74 13.93
N ALA A 460 -13.42 2.05 15.12
CA ALA A 460 -13.50 1.18 16.28
C ALA A 460 -14.97 0.84 16.59
N LYS A 461 -15.90 1.80 16.53
CA LYS A 461 -17.32 1.55 16.78
C LYS A 461 -17.94 0.56 15.78
N VAL A 462 -17.55 0.61 14.51
CA VAL A 462 -18.06 -0.32 13.48
C VAL A 462 -17.48 -1.72 13.68
N GLN A 463 -16.19 -1.80 13.97
CA GLN A 463 -15.47 -3.09 14.02
C GLN A 463 -15.52 -3.78 15.37
N THR A 464 -15.78 -3.05 16.45
CA THR A 464 -15.97 -3.63 17.80
C THR A 464 -17.19 -4.53 17.88
N ALA A 465 -18.09 -4.55 16.90
CA ALA A 465 -19.17 -5.54 16.82
C ALA A 465 -18.66 -6.97 16.46
N GLY A 466 -17.47 -7.08 15.87
CA GLY A 466 -16.86 -8.36 15.47
C GLY A 466 -15.81 -8.90 16.45
N ASN A 467 -15.22 -10.04 16.10
CA ASN A 467 -14.16 -10.69 16.89
C ASN A 467 -12.78 -10.02 16.75
N THR A 468 -12.69 -8.91 16.01
CA THR A 468 -11.46 -8.16 15.74
C THR A 468 -11.28 -6.96 16.68
N CYS A 469 -12.14 -6.82 17.71
CA CYS A 469 -12.12 -5.65 18.59
C CYS A 469 -10.77 -5.46 19.33
N GLY A 470 -10.02 -6.55 19.56
CA GLY A 470 -8.72 -6.52 20.24
C GLY A 470 -7.68 -5.61 19.57
N GLN A 471 -7.75 -5.45 18.24
CA GLN A 471 -6.84 -4.58 17.49
C GLN A 471 -6.98 -3.09 17.87
N PHE A 472 -8.11 -2.70 18.45
CA PHE A 472 -8.40 -1.32 18.80
C PHE A 472 -8.14 -1.00 20.28
N LEU A 473 -7.85 -1.99 21.12
CA LEU A 473 -7.74 -1.79 22.58
C LEU A 473 -6.66 -0.78 22.96
N VAL A 474 -5.50 -0.82 22.29
CA VAL A 474 -4.38 0.10 22.57
C VAL A 474 -4.78 1.53 22.25
N GLY A 475 -5.25 1.80 21.02
CA GLY A 475 -5.67 3.13 20.61
C GLY A 475 -6.89 3.66 21.38
N LEU A 476 -7.82 2.79 21.77
CA LEU A 476 -8.92 3.18 22.66
C LEU A 476 -8.40 3.59 24.04
N GLY A 477 -7.36 2.94 24.57
CA GLY A 477 -6.71 3.31 25.81
C GLY A 477 -6.03 4.68 25.73
N GLU A 478 -5.30 4.94 24.65
CA GLU A 478 -4.63 6.23 24.41
C GLU A 478 -5.63 7.39 24.32
N ILE A 479 -6.69 7.22 23.53
CA ILE A 479 -7.75 8.24 23.39
C ILE A 479 -8.47 8.44 24.72
N ALA A 480 -8.78 7.36 25.46
CA ALA A 480 -9.40 7.46 26.77
C ALA A 480 -8.56 8.27 27.77
N ALA A 481 -7.23 8.14 27.73
CA ALA A 481 -6.31 8.80 28.65
C ALA A 481 -5.98 10.24 28.26
N ALA A 482 -5.76 10.51 26.96
CA ALA A 482 -5.09 11.73 26.51
C ALA A 482 -5.94 12.63 25.61
N SER A 483 -7.08 12.18 25.08
CA SER A 483 -7.86 12.98 24.14
C SER A 483 -8.35 14.28 24.80
N PRO A 484 -8.24 15.45 24.15
CA PRO A 484 -8.68 16.72 24.72
C PRO A 484 -10.21 16.81 24.86
N LEU A 485 -10.94 16.07 24.01
CA LEU A 485 -12.40 16.10 23.97
C LEU A 485 -13.01 15.07 24.92
N ALA A 486 -13.80 15.53 25.89
CA ALA A 486 -14.46 14.67 26.87
C ALA A 486 -15.35 13.59 26.21
N GLY A 487 -16.04 13.94 25.12
CA GLY A 487 -16.86 12.98 24.37
C GLY A 487 -16.04 11.87 23.70
N HIS A 488 -14.80 12.15 23.29
CA HIS A 488 -13.91 11.12 22.73
C HIS A 488 -13.40 10.18 23.82
N ARG A 489 -12.98 10.74 24.97
CA ARG A 489 -12.57 9.94 26.14
C ARG A 489 -13.70 9.02 26.61
N GLU A 490 -14.92 9.57 26.70
CA GLU A 490 -16.11 8.83 27.08
C GLU A 490 -16.40 7.67 26.11
N GLN A 491 -16.40 7.95 24.80
CA GLN A 491 -16.65 6.96 23.77
C GLN A 491 -15.55 5.89 23.70
N ALA A 492 -14.29 6.26 23.94
CA ALA A 492 -13.17 5.33 23.94
C ALA A 492 -13.28 4.32 25.09
N ARG A 493 -13.56 4.80 26.32
CA ARG A 493 -13.70 3.95 27.50
C ARG A 493 -14.82 2.93 27.36
N ILE A 494 -16.01 3.35 26.91
CA ILE A 494 -17.13 2.43 26.76
C ILE A 494 -16.87 1.37 25.68
N LEU A 495 -16.22 1.74 24.57
CA LEU A 495 -15.85 0.79 23.52
C LEU A 495 -14.79 -0.22 24.01
N ARG A 496 -13.86 0.22 24.85
CA ARG A 496 -12.85 -0.63 25.46
C ARG A 496 -13.47 -1.66 26.40
N GLY A 497 -14.34 -1.24 27.32
CA GLY A 497 -15.08 -2.15 28.21
C GLY A 497 -15.93 -3.18 27.46
N ARG A 498 -16.64 -2.76 26.40
CA ARG A 498 -17.39 -3.68 25.52
C ARG A 498 -16.50 -4.71 24.84
N CYS A 499 -15.28 -4.33 24.46
CA CYS A 499 -14.35 -5.25 23.81
C CYS A 499 -13.81 -6.28 24.81
N PHE A 500 -13.46 -5.89 26.04
CA PHE A 500 -13.02 -6.83 27.07
C PHE A 500 -14.12 -7.84 27.43
N ASN A 501 -15.37 -7.40 27.57
CA ASN A 501 -16.51 -8.31 27.75
C ASN A 501 -16.61 -9.36 26.62
N ARG A 502 -16.39 -8.94 25.37
CA ARG A 502 -16.43 -9.84 24.20
C ARG A 502 -15.23 -10.78 24.13
N GLN A 503 -14.06 -10.36 24.61
CA GLN A 503 -12.87 -11.20 24.71
C GLN A 503 -12.89 -12.14 25.91
N HIS A 504 -14.01 -12.20 26.66
CA HIS A 504 -14.14 -13.00 27.87
C HIS A 504 -13.12 -12.63 28.96
N GLN A 505 -12.79 -11.33 29.06
CA GLN A 505 -11.95 -10.75 30.10
C GLN A 505 -12.80 -9.91 31.06
N PRO A 506 -13.55 -10.53 31.99
CA PRO A 506 -14.51 -9.82 32.83
C PRO A 506 -13.82 -8.88 33.83
N ALA A 507 -12.66 -9.24 34.38
CA ALA A 507 -11.93 -8.38 35.32
C ALA A 507 -11.52 -7.04 34.67
N ASP A 508 -10.89 -7.11 33.48
CA ASP A 508 -10.49 -5.92 32.72
C ASP A 508 -11.69 -5.08 32.29
N ALA A 509 -12.81 -5.73 31.93
CA ALA A 509 -14.04 -5.05 31.57
C ALA A 509 -14.64 -4.29 32.76
N GLU A 510 -14.73 -4.93 33.93
CA GLU A 510 -15.22 -4.31 35.15
C GLU A 510 -14.38 -3.09 35.54
N ASP A 511 -13.05 -3.18 35.45
CA ASP A 511 -12.16 -2.08 35.78
C ASP A 511 -12.35 -0.88 34.85
N GLU A 512 -12.55 -1.13 33.55
CA GLU A 512 -12.89 -0.07 32.59
C GLU A 512 -14.26 0.54 32.86
N PHE A 513 -15.30 -0.25 33.18
CA PHE A 513 -16.62 0.29 33.50
C PHE A 513 -16.62 1.08 34.81
N ARG A 514 -15.86 0.64 35.83
CA ARG A 514 -15.65 1.38 37.07
C ARG A 514 -14.94 2.70 36.79
N GLN A 515 -13.90 2.69 35.95
CA GLN A 515 -13.20 3.91 35.58
C GLN A 515 -14.08 4.86 34.76
N TYR A 516 -14.88 4.32 33.84
CA TYR A 516 -15.89 5.08 33.10
C TYR A 516 -16.86 5.79 34.05
N LEU A 517 -17.41 5.09 35.05
CA LEU A 517 -18.36 5.70 35.99
C LEU A 517 -17.72 6.72 36.94
N ARG A 518 -16.42 6.60 37.25
CA ARG A 518 -15.68 7.62 38.00
C ARG A 518 -15.52 8.92 37.19
N GLU A 519 -15.22 8.80 35.91
CA GLU A 519 -14.95 9.96 35.04
C GLU A 519 -16.23 10.55 34.43
N PHE A 520 -17.24 9.72 34.17
CA PHE A 520 -18.49 10.07 33.50
C PHE A 520 -19.70 9.48 34.24
N PRO A 521 -19.97 9.90 35.50
CA PRO A 521 -21.06 9.33 36.31
C PRO A 521 -22.44 9.54 35.68
N ASN A 522 -22.61 10.64 34.95
CA ASN A 522 -23.82 11.01 34.21
C ASN A 522 -23.60 10.95 32.68
N GLY A 523 -22.64 10.16 32.23
CA GLY A 523 -22.32 9.99 30.82
C GLY A 523 -23.45 9.33 30.02
N ARG A 524 -23.40 9.46 28.70
CA ARG A 524 -24.34 8.87 27.73
C ARG A 524 -24.47 7.35 27.89
N TYR A 525 -23.42 6.68 28.35
CA TYR A 525 -23.34 5.23 28.49
C TYR A 525 -23.27 4.78 29.96
N ALA A 526 -23.57 5.66 30.92
CA ALA A 526 -23.50 5.33 32.34
C ALA A 526 -24.47 4.23 32.77
N THR A 527 -25.67 4.21 32.20
CA THR A 527 -26.63 3.11 32.46
C THR A 527 -26.08 1.76 32.01
N GLU A 528 -25.42 1.71 30.85
CA GLU A 528 -24.81 0.47 30.34
C GLU A 528 -23.66 0.02 31.24
N ALA A 529 -22.78 0.94 31.64
CA ALA A 529 -21.67 0.62 32.54
C ALA A 529 -22.16 0.12 33.91
N ARG A 530 -23.22 0.71 34.47
CA ARG A 530 -23.85 0.23 35.71
C ARG A 530 -24.41 -1.18 35.56
N ILE A 531 -25.16 -1.44 34.48
CA ILE A 531 -25.70 -2.77 34.21
C ILE A 531 -24.57 -3.80 34.04
N ALA A 532 -23.49 -3.44 33.36
CA ALA A 532 -22.33 -4.33 33.18
C ALA A 532 -21.63 -4.68 34.51
N LEU A 533 -21.71 -3.80 35.52
CA LEU A 533 -21.20 -4.04 36.87
C LEU A 533 -22.24 -4.67 37.83
N GLY A 534 -23.44 -5.00 37.34
CA GLY A 534 -24.52 -5.53 38.17
C GLY A 534 -25.16 -4.51 39.13
N MET A 535 -24.99 -3.20 38.86
CA MET A 535 -25.60 -2.10 39.63
C MET A 535 -26.97 -1.71 39.05
N SER A 536 -27.79 -0.99 39.83
CA SER A 536 -29.05 -0.42 39.37
C SER A 536 -28.85 0.54 38.18
N ALA A 537 -29.77 0.50 37.21
CA ALA A 537 -29.70 1.27 35.97
C ALA A 537 -29.75 2.80 36.19
N GLU A 538 -30.41 3.24 37.26
CA GLU A 538 -30.51 4.65 37.65
C GLU A 538 -29.44 5.02 38.67
N PRO A 539 -28.85 6.23 38.58
CA PRO A 539 -27.97 6.74 39.62
C PRO A 539 -28.77 6.93 40.92
N GLU A 540 -28.21 6.46 42.04
CA GLU A 540 -28.75 6.77 43.38
C GLU A 540 -28.95 8.28 43.52
N PRO A 541 -30.16 8.77 43.85
CA PRO A 541 -30.42 10.20 43.97
C PRO A 541 -29.71 10.75 45.22
N GLY A 542 -28.52 11.34 45.04
CA GLY A 542 -27.84 12.07 46.12
C GLY A 542 -26.31 12.10 46.13
N ALA A 543 -25.60 11.40 45.24
CA ALA A 543 -24.14 11.47 45.21
C ALA A 543 -23.64 12.72 44.45
N ALA A 544 -23.48 13.83 45.16
CA ALA A 544 -22.78 15.02 44.65
C ALA A 544 -21.29 14.71 44.39
N PRO A 545 -20.65 15.30 43.35
CA PRO A 545 -19.25 15.06 43.05
C PRO A 545 -18.35 15.65 44.15
N ARG A 546 -17.37 14.87 44.62
CA ARG A 546 -16.22 15.35 45.41
C ARG A 546 -15.07 15.76 44.51
#